data_AF-A0A3E0NYZ6-F1
#
_entry.id   AF-A0A3E0NYZ6-F1
#
_cell.length_a   1.000
_cell.length_b   1.000
_cell.length_c   1.000
_cell.angle_alpha   90.00
_cell.angle_beta   90.00
_cell.angle_gamma   90.00
#
_symmetry.space_group_name_H-M   'P 1'
#
loop_
_entity.id
_entity.type
_entity.pdbx_description
1 polymer ?
#
loop_
_entity_poly.entity_id
_entity_poly.type
_entity_poly.pdbx_seq_one_letter_code
_entity_poly.pdbx_strand_id
1 'polypeptide(L)'
;MLGFAVVVLSAPGRLLSLDCPVPSGDHATVQEAVDDPTCTNITLSAQSYPESVMVARPVSLVGVGSSSSTLDGRLWIAESGIGTDVAVDGIGIRNGCPGPGLLVETGTVLQPIDVTVEQVALPCPQFSFEIFSDGFESGNTSAWSAVVTE
;
A
#
# COMPACT_ATOMS: atom_id res chain seq x y z
N MET A 1 1.24 12.70 55.98
CA MET A 1 1.56 12.96 54.57
C MET A 1 0.47 12.34 53.72
N LEU A 2 -0.49 13.12 53.21
CA LEU A 2 -1.46 12.64 52.23
C LEU A 2 -0.78 12.59 50.86
N GLY A 3 -0.69 11.39 50.27
CA GLY A 3 -0.17 11.21 48.91
C GLY A 3 -1.27 11.49 47.88
N PHE A 4 -1.00 12.42 46.97
CA PHE A 4 -1.85 12.71 45.81
C PHE A 4 -1.51 11.70 44.69
N ALA A 5 -2.47 10.86 44.33
CA ALA A 5 -2.34 9.98 43.16
C ALA A 5 -2.79 10.75 41.91
N VAL A 6 -1.89 10.96 40.96
CA VAL A 6 -2.21 11.50 39.63
C VAL A 6 -2.67 10.35 38.74
N VAL A 7 -3.94 10.34 38.39
CA VAL A 7 -4.52 9.38 37.42
C VAL A 7 -4.41 10.01 36.02
N VAL A 8 -3.54 9.46 35.17
CA VAL A 8 -3.44 9.84 33.76
C VAL A 8 -4.52 9.06 33.00
N LEU A 9 -5.61 9.73 32.61
CA LEU A 9 -6.60 9.14 31.71
C LEU A 9 -6.05 9.12 30.27
N SER A 10 -5.67 7.95 29.78
CA SER A 10 -5.47 7.73 28.35
C SER A 10 -6.83 7.68 27.66
N ALA A 11 -7.24 8.75 26.99
CA ALA A 11 -8.37 8.69 26.08
C ALA A 11 -7.97 7.85 24.84
N PRO A 12 -8.83 6.96 24.32
CA PRO A 12 -8.58 6.34 23.03
C PRO A 12 -8.55 7.45 21.98
N GLY A 13 -7.37 7.69 21.40
CA GLY A 13 -7.22 8.59 20.27
C GLY A 13 -8.07 8.06 19.13
N ARG A 14 -9.13 8.78 18.76
CA ARG A 14 -9.79 8.56 17.48
C ARG A 14 -8.77 8.96 16.42
N LEU A 15 -8.25 7.98 15.66
CA LEU A 15 -7.58 8.28 14.40
C LEU A 15 -8.60 9.04 13.55
N LEU A 16 -8.31 10.31 13.27
CA LEU A 16 -9.08 11.06 12.29
C LEU A 16 -8.91 10.31 10.98
N SER A 17 -10.02 9.94 10.35
CA SER A 17 -9.94 9.32 9.04
C SER A 17 -9.33 10.35 8.10
N LEU A 18 -8.10 10.11 7.65
CA LEU A 18 -7.41 11.03 6.75
C LEU A 18 -7.62 10.55 5.32
N ASP A 19 -8.21 11.43 4.52
CA ASP A 19 -8.40 11.23 3.10
C ASP A 19 -7.11 11.61 2.36
N CYS A 20 -6.52 10.63 1.68
CA CYS A 20 -5.31 10.76 0.89
C CYS A 20 -5.67 10.62 -0.59
N PRO A 21 -5.89 11.73 -1.30
CA PRO A 21 -6.13 11.69 -2.73
C PRO A 21 -4.84 11.28 -3.46
N VAL A 22 -5.00 10.44 -4.47
CA VAL A 22 -3.93 10.02 -5.36
C VAL A 22 -4.35 10.29 -6.82
N PRO A 23 -3.54 11.00 -7.59
CA PRO A 23 -2.28 11.63 -7.20
C PRO A 23 -2.55 12.93 -6.43
N SER A 24 -1.60 13.31 -5.58
CA SER A 24 -1.56 14.59 -4.88
C SER A 24 -0.12 15.08 -4.71
N GLY A 25 0.05 16.23 -4.05
CA GLY A 25 1.39 16.75 -3.73
C GLY A 25 2.13 15.90 -2.70
N ASP A 26 1.40 15.19 -1.83
CA ASP A 26 1.96 14.36 -0.75
C ASP A 26 2.11 12.89 -1.17
N HIS A 27 1.26 12.42 -2.10
CA HIS A 27 1.30 11.05 -2.63
C HIS A 27 1.17 11.06 -4.15
N ALA A 28 2.26 10.84 -4.86
CA ALA A 28 2.27 10.75 -6.31
C ALA A 28 1.75 9.38 -6.79
N THR A 29 1.98 8.31 -6.03
CA THR A 29 1.57 6.95 -6.36
C THR A 29 0.58 6.35 -5.35
N VAL A 30 -0.10 5.27 -5.75
CA VAL A 30 -1.02 4.54 -4.87
C VAL A 30 -0.25 3.86 -3.73
N GLN A 31 0.89 3.25 -4.02
CA GLN A 31 1.71 2.61 -2.98
C GLN A 31 2.20 3.63 -1.93
N GLU A 32 2.59 4.84 -2.33
CA GLU A 32 2.98 5.89 -1.38
C GLU A 32 1.88 6.22 -0.39
N ALA A 33 0.63 6.33 -0.85
CA ALA A 33 -0.52 6.57 0.02
C ALA A 33 -0.87 5.36 0.91
N VAL A 34 -0.68 4.14 0.40
CA VAL A 34 -0.89 2.90 1.18
C VAL A 34 0.14 2.78 2.31
N ASP A 35 1.40 3.14 2.02
CA ASP A 35 2.52 3.07 2.95
C ASP A 35 2.49 4.18 4.01
N ASP A 36 1.84 5.32 3.73
CA ASP A 36 1.66 6.38 4.72
C ASP A 36 0.73 5.89 5.84
N PRO A 37 1.21 5.78 7.11
CA PRO A 37 0.42 5.25 8.23
C PRO A 37 -0.73 6.16 8.66
N THR A 38 -0.76 7.42 8.21
CA THR A 38 -1.80 8.39 8.51
C THR A 38 -3.00 8.26 7.57
N CYS A 39 -2.81 7.72 6.36
CA CYS A 39 -3.86 7.56 5.35
C CYS A 39 -4.82 6.41 5.67
N THR A 40 -6.06 6.70 6.03
CA THR A 40 -7.05 5.62 6.25
C THR A 40 -8.01 5.46 5.09
N ASN A 41 -8.22 6.53 4.32
CA ASN A 41 -9.04 6.55 3.11
C ASN A 41 -8.18 7.05 1.95
N ILE A 42 -8.00 6.23 0.94
CA ILE A 42 -7.22 6.55 -0.26
C ILE A 42 -8.21 6.69 -1.40
N THR A 43 -8.24 7.87 -2.02
CA THR A 43 -9.16 8.16 -3.13
C THR A 43 -8.38 8.30 -4.43
N LEU A 44 -8.71 7.48 -5.42
CA LEU A 44 -8.03 7.46 -6.71
C LEU A 44 -8.79 8.32 -7.71
N SER A 45 -8.10 9.26 -8.34
CA SER A 45 -8.62 9.99 -9.50
C SER A 45 -8.75 9.07 -10.72
N ALA A 46 -9.56 9.48 -11.71
CA ALA A 46 -9.73 8.76 -12.98
C ALA A 46 -8.46 8.79 -13.82
N GLN A 47 -7.66 7.74 -13.74
CA GLN A 47 -6.52 7.47 -14.61
C GLN A 47 -6.04 6.03 -14.48
N SER A 48 -5.03 5.69 -15.27
CA SER A 48 -4.26 4.45 -15.15
C SER A 48 -3.02 4.69 -14.27
N TYR A 49 -2.82 3.79 -13.31
CA TYR A 49 -1.68 3.77 -12.39
C TYR A 49 -0.79 2.58 -12.76
N PRO A 50 0.37 2.78 -13.41
CA PRO A 50 1.25 1.71 -13.86
C PRO A 50 2.11 1.15 -12.71
N GLU A 51 1.45 0.62 -11.68
CA GLU A 51 2.09 0.09 -10.48
C GLU A 51 1.40 -1.18 -9.97
N SER A 52 2.14 -1.98 -9.20
CA SER A 52 1.58 -3.06 -8.38
C SER A 52 1.53 -2.60 -6.92
N VAL A 53 0.39 -2.80 -6.27
CA VAL A 53 0.11 -2.29 -4.92
C VAL A 53 0.02 -3.44 -3.93
N MET A 54 0.77 -3.36 -2.84
CA MET A 54 0.68 -4.26 -1.69
C MET A 54 0.05 -3.52 -0.51
N VAL A 55 -1.06 -4.04 -0.01
CA VAL A 55 -1.79 -3.53 1.16
C VAL A 55 -1.53 -4.46 2.33
N ALA A 56 -0.75 -4.00 3.30
CA ALA A 56 -0.40 -4.75 4.51
C ALA A 56 -0.95 -4.11 5.79
N ARG A 57 -2.04 -3.34 5.68
CA ARG A 57 -2.70 -2.68 6.82
C ARG A 57 -4.16 -2.33 6.47
N PRO A 58 -5.02 -2.05 7.46
CA PRO A 58 -6.39 -1.59 7.20
C PRO A 58 -6.39 -0.23 6.49
N VAL A 59 -6.98 -0.17 5.30
CA VAL A 59 -7.21 1.04 4.51
C VAL A 59 -8.47 0.88 3.66
N SER A 60 -9.09 1.99 3.32
CA SER A 60 -10.10 2.06 2.27
C SER A 60 -9.48 2.60 0.99
N LEU A 61 -9.51 1.83 -0.09
CA LEU A 61 -9.00 2.20 -1.40
C LEU A 61 -10.19 2.37 -2.36
N VAL A 62 -10.49 3.61 -2.75
CA VAL A 62 -11.70 3.95 -3.51
C VAL A 62 -11.33 4.66 -4.80
N GLY A 63 -11.62 4.05 -5.93
CA GLY A 63 -11.58 4.72 -7.24
C GLY A 63 -12.91 5.34 -7.62
N VAL A 64 -12.89 6.21 -8.63
CA VAL A 64 -14.12 6.84 -9.16
C VAL A 64 -14.96 5.89 -10.04
N GLY A 65 -14.50 4.65 -10.25
CA GLY A 65 -15.18 3.62 -11.03
C GLY A 65 -14.20 2.66 -11.69
N SER A 66 -14.56 1.37 -11.75
CA SER A 66 -13.65 0.29 -12.15
C SER A 66 -13.19 0.33 -13.63
N SER A 67 -13.80 1.18 -14.46
CA SER A 67 -13.34 1.47 -15.83
C SER A 67 -12.51 2.75 -15.95
N SER A 68 -12.47 3.57 -14.89
CA SER A 68 -11.86 4.91 -14.89
C SER A 68 -10.62 5.00 -14.01
N SER A 69 -10.58 4.26 -12.89
CA SER A 69 -9.42 4.15 -12.01
C SER A 69 -8.84 2.76 -12.16
N THR A 70 -7.74 2.62 -12.91
CA THR A 70 -7.15 1.30 -13.20
C THR A 70 -5.75 1.14 -12.63
N LEU A 71 -5.50 0.06 -11.92
CA LEU A 71 -4.17 -0.42 -11.60
C LEU A 71 -3.66 -1.27 -12.77
N ASP A 72 -2.65 -0.78 -13.48
CA ASP A 72 -1.97 -1.50 -14.57
C ASP A 72 -0.84 -2.35 -13.96
N GLY A 73 -1.24 -3.35 -13.18
CA GLY A 73 -0.36 -4.19 -12.37
C GLY A 73 -1.15 -5.22 -11.56
N ARG A 74 -0.75 -5.44 -10.31
CA ARG A 74 -1.46 -6.33 -9.36
C ARG A 74 -1.86 -5.58 -8.09
N LEU A 75 -2.92 -6.07 -7.44
CA LEU A 75 -3.27 -5.71 -6.08
C LEU A 75 -3.07 -6.93 -5.19
N TRP A 76 -2.17 -6.83 -4.22
CA TRP A 76 -1.93 -7.86 -3.21
C TRP A 76 -2.32 -7.34 -1.84
N ILE A 77 -3.29 -7.98 -1.22
CA ILE A 77 -3.74 -7.68 0.12
C ILE A 77 -3.13 -8.73 1.03
N ALA A 78 -2.06 -8.34 1.69
CA ALA A 78 -1.25 -9.19 2.55
C ALA A 78 -1.90 -9.37 3.92
N GLU A 79 -1.60 -10.49 4.57
CA GLU A 79 -2.03 -10.75 5.93
C GLU A 79 -1.38 -9.73 6.87
N SER A 80 -2.15 -8.81 7.43
CA SER A 80 -1.65 -7.91 8.50
C SER A 80 -1.99 -8.38 9.91
N GLY A 81 -2.29 -9.67 10.09
CA GLY A 81 -2.79 -10.23 11.33
C GLY A 81 -4.31 -10.07 11.51
N ILE A 82 -4.81 -10.39 12.71
CA ILE A 82 -6.24 -10.40 13.03
C ILE A 82 -6.82 -8.98 12.90
N GLY A 83 -7.77 -8.79 11.97
CA GLY A 83 -8.56 -7.55 11.86
C GLY A 83 -8.17 -6.61 10.72
N THR A 84 -7.65 -7.12 9.60
CA THR A 84 -7.50 -6.34 8.36
C THR A 84 -8.82 -6.21 7.64
N ASP A 85 -9.51 -5.11 7.91
CA ASP A 85 -10.61 -4.66 7.07
C ASP A 85 -10.00 -3.78 5.97
N VAL A 86 -9.97 -4.30 4.74
CA VAL A 86 -9.56 -3.55 3.56
C VAL A 86 -10.78 -3.33 2.69
N ALA A 87 -11.11 -2.07 2.43
CA ALA A 87 -12.17 -1.71 1.50
C ALA A 87 -11.57 -1.42 0.13
N VAL A 88 -12.15 -1.99 -0.93
CA VAL A 88 -11.69 -1.79 -2.31
C VAL A 88 -12.88 -1.56 -3.21
N ASP A 89 -13.13 -0.32 -3.59
CA ASP A 89 -14.35 0.07 -4.32
C ASP A 89 -14.03 0.90 -5.57
N GLY A 90 -14.70 0.61 -6.69
CA GLY A 90 -14.58 1.37 -7.92
C GLY A 90 -13.21 1.31 -8.61
N ILE A 91 -12.54 0.15 -8.61
CA ILE A 91 -11.18 -0.02 -9.16
C ILE A 91 -11.11 -1.14 -10.19
N GLY A 92 -10.46 -0.87 -11.32
CA GLY A 92 -10.10 -1.90 -12.31
C GLY A 92 -8.67 -2.36 -12.11
N ILE A 93 -8.40 -3.64 -12.27
CA ILE A 93 -7.06 -4.21 -12.26
C ILE A 93 -6.79 -4.79 -13.64
N ARG A 94 -5.80 -4.23 -14.34
CA ARG A 94 -5.34 -4.64 -15.66
C ARG A 94 -4.02 -5.35 -15.50
N ASN A 95 -4.09 -6.66 -15.28
CA ASN A 95 -2.94 -7.46 -14.91
C ASN A 95 -2.13 -7.91 -16.13
N GLY A 96 -0.89 -7.41 -16.20
CA GLY A 96 0.15 -7.90 -17.11
C GLY A 96 1.11 -8.92 -16.48
N CYS A 97 0.96 -9.22 -15.18
CA CYS A 97 1.87 -10.10 -14.45
C CYS A 97 1.48 -11.58 -14.53
N PRO A 98 2.44 -12.51 -14.45
CA PRO A 98 2.13 -13.90 -14.13
C PRO A 98 1.38 -14.00 -12.80
N GLY A 99 0.31 -14.81 -12.77
CA GLY A 99 -0.51 -15.05 -11.58
C GLY A 99 -1.80 -14.22 -11.52
N PRO A 100 -2.46 -14.19 -10.35
CA PRO A 100 -3.71 -13.44 -10.19
C PRO A 100 -3.47 -11.93 -10.15
N GLY A 101 -4.40 -11.17 -10.74
CA GLY A 101 -4.38 -9.70 -10.67
C GLY A 101 -4.75 -9.17 -9.28
N LEU A 102 -5.64 -9.87 -8.58
CA LEU A 102 -6.00 -9.62 -7.19
C LEU A 102 -5.63 -10.85 -6.36
N LEU A 103 -4.76 -10.67 -5.37
CA LEU A 103 -4.38 -11.68 -4.38
C LEU A 103 -4.81 -11.19 -3.00
N VAL A 104 -5.51 -12.05 -2.26
CA VAL A 104 -6.01 -11.74 -0.91
C VAL A 104 -5.58 -12.88 0.00
N GLU A 105 -4.78 -12.56 1.00
CA GLU A 105 -4.29 -13.56 1.95
C GLU A 105 -5.34 -13.89 3.01
N THR A 106 -5.19 -15.09 3.59
CA THR A 106 -6.13 -15.62 4.59
C THR A 106 -6.20 -14.70 5.80
N GLY A 107 -7.40 -14.52 6.37
CA GLY A 107 -7.61 -13.69 7.56
C GLY A 107 -7.98 -12.24 7.28
N THR A 108 -7.91 -11.81 6.03
CA THR A 108 -8.36 -10.48 5.57
C THR A 108 -9.86 -10.50 5.25
N VAL A 109 -10.56 -9.42 5.60
CA VAL A 109 -11.95 -9.17 5.18
C VAL A 109 -11.97 -8.07 4.13
N LEU A 110 -12.59 -8.35 2.98
CA LEU A 110 -12.79 -7.38 1.89
C LEU A 110 -14.22 -6.88 1.81
N GLN A 111 -14.42 -5.57 1.97
CA GLN A 111 -15.74 -4.93 1.95
C GLN A 111 -15.68 -3.43 1.66
N PRO A 112 -16.61 -2.85 0.87
CA PRO A 112 -17.34 -3.41 -0.26
C PRO A 112 -16.43 -3.56 -1.49
N ILE A 113 -16.90 -4.29 -2.51
CA ILE A 113 -16.12 -4.68 -3.70
C ILE A 113 -16.86 -4.28 -4.98
N ASP A 114 -16.44 -3.19 -5.61
CA ASP A 114 -16.59 -2.98 -7.07
C ASP A 114 -15.19 -3.04 -7.69
N VAL A 115 -14.72 -4.27 -7.91
CA VAL A 115 -13.41 -4.55 -8.50
C VAL A 115 -13.59 -5.36 -9.77
N THR A 116 -13.02 -4.88 -10.87
CA THR A 116 -12.89 -5.65 -12.11
C THR A 116 -11.45 -6.10 -12.27
N VAL A 117 -11.23 -7.34 -12.73
CA VAL A 117 -9.89 -7.86 -13.00
C VAL A 117 -9.86 -8.38 -14.42
N GLU A 118 -8.94 -7.83 -15.22
CA GLU A 118 -8.72 -8.19 -16.61
C GLU A 118 -7.25 -8.61 -16.80
N GLN A 119 -7.04 -9.72 -17.50
CA GLN A 119 -5.70 -10.13 -17.93
C GLN A 119 -5.39 -9.48 -19.27
N VAL A 120 -4.30 -8.70 -19.33
CA VAL A 120 -3.92 -7.92 -20.51
C VAL A 120 -2.43 -8.06 -20.79
N ALA A 121 -2.00 -7.84 -22.03
CA ALA A 121 -0.58 -7.86 -22.39
C ALA A 121 0.12 -6.53 -22.01
N LEU A 122 0.20 -6.23 -20.72
CA LEU A 122 0.89 -5.07 -20.18
C LEU A 122 2.23 -5.46 -19.52
N PRO A 123 3.17 -4.51 -19.33
CA PRO A 123 4.30 -4.71 -18.44
C PRO A 123 3.84 -5.11 -17.04
N CYS A 124 4.68 -5.88 -16.34
CA CYS A 124 4.44 -6.25 -14.95
C CYS A 124 5.29 -5.38 -14.01
N PRO A 125 4.77 -4.25 -13.51
CA PRO A 125 5.49 -3.47 -12.51
C PRO A 125 5.70 -4.33 -11.25
N GLN A 126 6.94 -4.42 -10.77
CA GLN A 126 7.23 -5.05 -9.48
C GLN A 126 6.72 -4.16 -8.35
N PHE A 127 6.54 -4.72 -7.15
CA PHE A 127 6.19 -3.90 -5.99
C PHE A 127 7.37 -2.99 -5.63
N SER A 128 7.10 -1.73 -5.26
CA SER A 128 8.14 -0.71 -5.06
C SER A 128 9.13 -1.03 -3.92
N PHE A 129 8.78 -1.92 -2.99
CA PHE A 129 9.69 -2.39 -1.94
C PHE A 129 10.77 -3.36 -2.43
N GLU A 130 10.69 -3.84 -3.67
CA GLU A 130 11.71 -4.71 -4.27
C GLU A 130 12.97 -3.96 -4.76
N ILE A 131 13.14 -2.69 -4.39
CA ILE A 131 14.35 -1.88 -4.70
C ILE A 131 15.66 -2.53 -4.21
N PHE A 132 15.60 -3.55 -3.35
CA PHE A 132 16.76 -4.35 -2.94
C PHE A 132 16.75 -5.81 -3.44
N SER A 133 15.81 -6.18 -4.32
CA SER A 133 15.64 -7.58 -4.79
C SER A 133 16.65 -7.97 -5.87
N ASP A 134 17.20 -7.02 -6.63
CA ASP A 134 18.28 -7.29 -7.62
C ASP A 134 19.70 -7.25 -7.00
N GLY A 135 19.79 -6.98 -5.71
CA GLY A 135 21.01 -7.16 -4.95
C GLY A 135 22.02 -6.03 -5.12
N PHE A 136 22.50 -5.57 -3.97
CA PHE A 136 23.81 -4.94 -3.81
C PHE A 136 24.98 -5.91 -4.13
N GLU A 137 24.76 -6.95 -4.94
CA GLU A 137 25.65 -8.11 -5.12
C GLU A 137 26.53 -8.02 -6.39
N SER A 138 26.41 -6.97 -7.21
CA SER A 138 27.37 -6.71 -8.31
C SER A 138 28.15 -5.40 -8.18
N GLY A 139 27.85 -4.60 -7.14
CA GLY A 139 28.62 -3.41 -6.82
C GLY A 139 29.99 -3.80 -6.28
N ASN A 140 31.03 -3.58 -7.08
CA ASN A 140 32.41 -3.67 -6.64
C ASN A 140 32.62 -2.88 -5.33
N THR A 141 32.75 -3.58 -4.20
CA THR A 141 32.97 -2.99 -2.86
C THR A 141 34.40 -2.48 -2.67
N SER A 142 35.29 -2.60 -3.67
CA SER A 142 36.70 -2.19 -3.55
C SER A 142 36.93 -0.68 -3.36
N ALA A 143 35.89 0.16 -3.52
CA ALA A 143 35.98 1.58 -3.18
C ALA A 143 35.77 1.88 -1.68
N TRP A 144 35.34 0.90 -0.87
CA TRP A 144 35.12 1.06 0.56
C TRP A 144 36.35 0.56 1.33
N SER A 145 37.47 1.26 1.22
CA SER A 145 38.60 1.02 2.13
C SER A 145 38.32 1.73 3.46
N ALA A 146 37.90 0.97 4.47
CA ALA A 146 37.98 1.44 5.85
C ALA A 146 39.47 1.57 6.20
N VAL A 147 39.98 2.80 6.23
CA VAL A 147 41.29 3.07 6.82
C VAL A 147 41.12 2.89 8.33
N VAL A 148 41.53 1.73 8.84
CA VAL A 148 41.73 1.53 10.28
C VAL A 148 43.14 2.05 10.59
N THR A 149 43.21 3.22 11.20
CA THR A 149 44.44 3.70 11.87
C THR A 149 44.53 3.06 13.25
N GLU A 150 45.57 2.25 13.48
CA GLU A 150 46.14 2.02 14.82
C GLU A 150 47.36 2.90 15.02
#